data_AF-A0A936NXE8-F1
#
_entry.id   AF-A0A936NXE8-F1
#
_cell.length_a   1.000
_cell.length_b   1.000
_cell.length_c   1.000
_cell.angle_alpha   90.00
_cell.angle_beta   90.00
_cell.angle_gamma   90.00
#
_symmetry.space_group_name_H-M   'P 1'
#
loop_
_entity.id
_entity.type
_entity.pdbx_description
1 polymer ?
#
loop_
_entity_poly.entity_id
_entity_poly.type
_entity_poly.pdbx_seq_one_letter_code
_entity_poly.pdbx_strand_id
1 'polypeptide(L)'
;MKTLTRHALFALTFSAVYSGSALADEPPCPFYENRSGLCGYYASEISPAQAFVDTVVKRGKWTNPSKRPVILDVRSTPEYREGHPEHALNVPYPYIYQECDDKGRAPDGACIKSVAQVPQSNEDFLRYVERAVPNKNTPVYTLCRTGVRSVGAANVLTDAGYTNVRNIWEGFVGINLTAPKKQADGTIKTMNVDLNHDGFLTDADKNGWRYHQALPYDTRLLPHLVYKDALETYDWE
;
A
#
# COMPACT_ATOMS: atom_id res chain seq x y z
N MET A 1 67.46 53.96 32.10
CA MET A 1 66.04 53.71 31.75
C MET A 1 65.88 53.74 30.24
N LYS A 2 65.79 52.57 29.60
CA LYS A 2 65.31 52.41 28.22
C LYS A 2 64.47 51.13 28.20
N THR A 3 63.16 51.28 28.16
CA THR A 3 62.17 50.21 28.08
C THR A 3 61.99 49.79 26.62
N LEU A 4 62.27 48.52 26.32
CA LEU A 4 62.01 47.89 25.02
C LEU A 4 60.64 47.22 25.06
N THR A 5 59.69 47.76 24.30
CA THR A 5 58.33 47.22 24.15
C THR A 5 58.34 46.14 23.05
N ARG A 6 58.22 44.86 23.44
CA ARG A 6 58.02 43.75 22.49
C ARG A 6 56.55 43.71 22.05
N HIS A 7 56.32 43.86 20.75
CA HIS A 7 55.01 43.64 20.14
C HIS A 7 54.87 42.16 19.77
N ALA A 8 53.88 41.48 20.35
CA ALA A 8 53.52 40.12 19.97
C ALA A 8 52.51 40.17 18.81
N LEU A 9 52.90 39.68 17.63
CA LEU A 9 51.97 39.40 16.55
C LEU A 9 51.18 38.12 16.88
N PHE A 10 49.87 38.24 17.04
CA PHE A 10 48.95 37.10 17.08
C PHE A 10 48.62 36.68 15.63
N ALA A 11 49.08 35.50 15.23
CA ALA A 11 48.65 34.87 13.98
C ALA A 11 47.32 34.15 14.22
N LEU A 12 46.22 34.67 13.66
CA LEU A 12 44.93 33.97 13.60
C LEU A 12 44.99 32.91 12.51
N THR A 13 45.03 31.63 12.88
CA THR A 13 44.83 30.52 11.95
C THR A 13 43.34 30.34 11.71
N PHE A 14 42.87 30.71 10.52
CA PHE A 14 41.54 30.37 10.02
C PHE A 14 41.52 28.88 9.64
N SER A 15 40.99 28.03 10.51
CA SER A 15 40.66 26.65 10.17
C SER A 15 39.37 26.64 9.36
N ALA A 16 39.48 26.37 8.06
CA ALA A 16 38.31 26.10 7.22
C ALA A 16 37.64 24.80 7.70
N VAL A 17 36.47 24.91 8.30
CA VAL A 17 35.62 23.76 8.63
C VAL A 17 34.96 23.31 7.33
N TYR A 18 35.47 22.23 6.73
CA TYR A 18 34.75 21.52 5.69
C TYR A 18 33.59 20.76 6.33
N SER A 19 32.39 21.31 6.25
CA SER A 19 31.16 20.56 6.52
C SER A 19 30.92 19.61 5.36
N GLY A 20 31.48 18.40 5.45
CA GLY A 20 31.06 17.29 4.59
C GLY A 20 29.61 16.96 4.91
N SER A 21 28.71 17.14 3.95
CA SER A 21 27.37 16.56 4.00
C SER A 21 27.53 15.05 3.93
N ALA A 22 27.50 14.39 5.08
CA ALA A 22 27.28 12.95 5.14
C ALA A 22 25.89 12.70 4.52
N LEU A 23 25.86 11.99 3.39
CA LEU A 23 24.64 11.37 2.93
C LEU A 23 24.19 10.45 4.07
N ALA A 24 23.01 10.72 4.65
CA ALA A 24 22.46 9.83 5.66
C ALA A 24 22.35 8.43 5.03
N ASP A 25 22.99 7.44 5.64
CA ASP A 25 22.84 6.04 5.22
C ASP A 25 21.34 5.73 5.16
N GLU A 26 20.90 5.18 4.03
CA GLU A 26 19.50 4.76 3.90
C GLU A 26 19.16 3.81 5.04
N PRO A 27 17.99 3.98 5.69
CA PRO A 27 17.62 3.15 6.82
C PRO A 27 17.62 1.68 6.38
N PRO A 28 18.17 0.77 7.21
CA PRO A 28 18.31 -0.64 6.86
C PRO A 28 16.95 -1.23 6.52
N CYS A 29 16.88 -1.95 5.40
CA CYS A 29 15.68 -2.63 4.89
C CYS A 29 15.18 -3.66 5.92
N PRO A 30 14.07 -3.42 6.65
CA PRO A 30 13.64 -4.32 7.72
C PRO A 30 13.23 -5.69 7.20
N PHE A 31 12.53 -5.72 6.08
CA PHE A 31 12.31 -6.91 5.28
C PHE A 31 12.13 -6.55 3.80
N TYR A 32 12.45 -7.52 2.95
CA TYR A 32 12.33 -7.38 1.50
C TYR A 32 10.99 -7.93 1.03
N GLU A 33 10.18 -7.05 0.41
CA GLU A 33 8.92 -7.46 -0.19
C GLU A 33 9.16 -8.12 -1.53
N ASN A 34 9.12 -9.45 -1.53
CA ASN A 34 9.43 -10.28 -2.70
C ASN A 34 8.52 -10.03 -3.92
N ARG A 35 7.33 -9.45 -3.73
CA ARG A 35 6.39 -9.14 -4.81
C ARG A 35 6.49 -7.73 -5.35
N SER A 36 6.82 -6.76 -4.51
CA SER A 36 6.97 -5.36 -4.94
C SER A 36 8.41 -5.00 -5.32
N GLY A 37 9.38 -5.76 -4.81
CA GLY A 37 10.81 -5.46 -4.90
C GLY A 37 11.24 -4.30 -3.99
N LEU A 38 10.35 -3.76 -3.16
CA LEU A 38 10.61 -2.66 -2.25
C LEU A 38 11.08 -3.17 -0.88
N CYS A 39 11.73 -2.29 -0.13
CA CYS A 39 11.89 -2.48 1.31
C CYS A 39 10.58 -2.17 2.03
N GLY A 40 10.16 -3.09 2.91
CA GLY A 40 9.01 -2.89 3.79
C GLY A 40 9.45 -2.32 5.13
N TYR A 41 8.99 -1.12 5.45
CA TYR A 41 9.28 -0.45 6.73
C TYR A 41 8.16 -0.57 7.76
N TYR A 42 6.99 -1.06 7.34
CA TYR A 42 5.80 -1.26 8.18
C TYR A 42 5.89 -2.53 9.05
N ALA A 43 4.86 -2.81 9.85
CA ALA A 43 4.95 -3.81 10.90
C ALA A 43 4.98 -5.27 10.39
N SER A 44 4.17 -5.63 9.39
CA SER A 44 4.14 -6.98 8.79
C SER A 44 3.15 -7.11 7.64
N GLU A 45 3.21 -8.21 6.90
CA GLU A 45 2.12 -8.68 6.04
C GLU A 45 0.93 -9.25 6.85
N ILE A 46 -0.24 -9.31 6.22
CA ILE A 46 -1.45 -10.00 6.72
C ILE A 46 -2.19 -10.64 5.54
N SER A 47 -2.82 -11.80 5.74
CA SER A 47 -3.68 -12.40 4.71
C SER A 47 -5.07 -11.73 4.68
N PRO A 48 -5.77 -11.73 3.53
CA PRO A 48 -7.15 -11.26 3.45
C PRO A 48 -8.08 -11.95 4.46
N ALA A 49 -7.94 -13.26 4.66
CA ALA A 49 -8.75 -14.00 5.64
C ALA A 49 -8.57 -13.48 7.07
N GLN A 50 -7.32 -13.22 7.51
CA GLN A 50 -7.08 -12.66 8.83
C GLN A 50 -7.57 -11.21 8.93
N ALA A 51 -7.35 -10.40 7.89
CA ALA A 51 -7.87 -9.04 7.83
C ALA A 51 -9.40 -9.01 7.92
N PHE A 52 -10.10 -9.93 7.24
CA PHE A 52 -11.55 -10.10 7.33
C PHE A 52 -12.02 -10.44 8.75
N VAL A 53 -11.38 -11.40 9.41
CA VAL A 53 -11.69 -11.74 10.81
C VAL A 53 -11.54 -10.53 11.72
N ASP A 54 -10.46 -9.77 11.55
CA ASP A 54 -10.14 -8.65 12.44
C ASP A 54 -11.03 -7.43 12.20
N THR A 55 -11.46 -7.17 10.96
CA THR A 55 -12.13 -5.93 10.58
C THR A 55 -13.65 -6.07 10.42
N VAL A 56 -14.11 -7.22 9.92
CA VAL A 56 -15.53 -7.47 9.61
C VAL A 56 -16.16 -8.34 10.69
N VAL A 57 -15.60 -9.54 10.97
CA VAL A 57 -16.22 -10.50 11.91
C VAL A 57 -16.24 -9.98 13.35
N LYS A 58 -15.16 -9.31 13.77
CA LYS A 58 -15.06 -8.71 15.12
C LYS A 58 -15.73 -7.34 15.24
N ARG A 59 -16.34 -6.83 14.18
CA ARG A 59 -16.98 -5.51 14.20
C ARG A 59 -18.05 -5.45 15.29
N GLY A 60 -18.09 -4.34 16.03
CA GLY A 60 -19.01 -4.15 17.17
C GLY A 60 -18.66 -4.94 18.43
N LYS A 61 -17.62 -5.80 18.40
CA LYS A 61 -17.18 -6.64 19.53
C LYS A 61 -15.84 -6.17 20.13
N TRP A 62 -15.34 -5.01 19.69
CA TRP A 62 -14.09 -4.42 20.18
C TRP A 62 -14.32 -3.70 21.52
N THR A 63 -13.60 -4.11 22.56
CA THR A 63 -13.65 -3.48 23.90
C THR A 63 -12.89 -2.15 23.93
N ASN A 64 -11.86 -2.00 23.09
CA ASN A 64 -11.13 -0.75 22.92
C ASN A 64 -11.27 -0.25 21.47
N PRO A 65 -12.08 0.81 21.22
CA PRO A 65 -12.28 1.35 19.89
C PRO A 65 -10.99 1.78 19.17
N SER A 66 -9.96 2.22 19.90
CA SER A 66 -8.68 2.64 19.30
C SER A 66 -7.86 1.48 18.71
N LYS A 67 -8.14 0.25 19.13
CA LYS A 67 -7.51 -0.98 18.62
C LYS A 67 -8.27 -1.62 17.47
N ARG A 68 -9.42 -1.05 17.10
CA ARG A 68 -10.20 -1.52 15.97
C ARG A 68 -9.42 -1.23 14.68
N PRO A 69 -9.10 -2.27 13.90
CA PRO A 69 -8.38 -2.09 12.66
C PRO A 69 -9.24 -1.39 11.61
N VAL A 70 -8.56 -0.65 10.72
CA VAL A 70 -9.14 -0.03 9.54
C VAL A 70 -8.49 -0.65 8.30
N ILE A 71 -9.28 -1.11 7.34
CA ILE A 71 -8.77 -1.42 6.00
C ILE A 71 -8.67 -0.10 5.25
N LEU A 72 -7.47 0.25 4.81
CA LEU A 72 -7.20 1.39 3.95
C LEU A 72 -7.04 0.88 2.52
N ASP A 73 -8.09 1.00 1.71
CA ASP A 73 -8.07 0.64 0.31
C ASP A 73 -7.44 1.75 -0.51
N VAL A 74 -6.26 1.50 -1.05
CA VAL A 74 -5.49 2.47 -1.83
C VAL A 74 -5.67 2.33 -3.34
N ARG A 75 -6.64 1.52 -3.78
CA ARG A 75 -6.97 1.41 -5.20
C ARG A 75 -7.61 2.70 -5.71
N SER A 76 -7.59 2.86 -7.04
CA SER A 76 -8.29 3.96 -7.70
C SER A 76 -9.80 3.90 -7.44
N THR A 77 -10.48 5.02 -7.60
CA THR A 77 -11.92 5.12 -7.33
C THR A 77 -12.78 4.15 -8.17
N PRO A 78 -12.49 3.85 -9.46
CA PRO A 78 -13.24 2.85 -10.21
C PRO A 78 -12.99 1.42 -9.71
N GLU A 79 -11.76 1.11 -9.30
CA GLU A 79 -11.44 -0.20 -8.71
C GLU A 79 -12.20 -0.44 -7.40
N TYR A 80 -12.36 0.59 -6.57
CA TYR A 80 -13.10 0.50 -5.31
C TYR A 80 -14.61 0.33 -5.55
N ARG A 81 -15.18 1.02 -6.56
CA ARG A 81 -16.59 0.90 -6.95
C ARG A 81 -16.98 -0.52 -7.37
N GLU A 82 -16.12 -1.20 -8.13
CA GLU A 82 -16.38 -2.58 -8.60
C GLU A 82 -16.30 -3.65 -7.49
N GLY A 83 -16.00 -3.24 -6.27
CA GLY A 83 -16.04 -4.10 -5.09
C GLY A 83 -14.91 -3.79 -4.12
N HIS A 84 -15.20 -3.82 -2.83
CA HIS A 84 -14.25 -3.57 -1.75
C HIS A 84 -14.63 -4.31 -0.47
N PRO A 85 -13.68 -4.63 0.43
CA PRO A 85 -14.04 -5.20 1.72
C PRO A 85 -15.02 -4.32 2.48
N GLU A 86 -15.99 -4.96 3.15
CA GLU A 86 -16.99 -4.22 3.90
C GLU A 86 -16.33 -3.24 4.88
N HIS A 87 -16.70 -1.97 4.78
CA HIS A 87 -16.17 -0.88 5.59
C HIS A 87 -14.70 -0.50 5.40
N ALA A 88 -14.06 -0.93 4.31
CA ALA A 88 -12.78 -0.37 3.91
C ALA A 88 -12.92 1.13 3.59
N LEU A 89 -11.99 1.94 4.06
CA LEU A 89 -11.88 3.35 3.71
C LEU A 89 -11.05 3.47 2.43
N ASN A 90 -11.59 4.07 1.37
CA ASN A 90 -10.82 4.35 0.18
C ASN A 90 -10.03 5.65 0.31
N VAL A 91 -8.71 5.56 0.12
CA VAL A 91 -7.81 6.70 -0.07
C VAL A 91 -6.81 6.30 -1.15
N PRO A 92 -7.10 6.60 -2.42
CA PRO A 92 -6.29 6.12 -3.55
C PRO A 92 -4.82 6.52 -3.48
N TYR A 93 -3.91 5.58 -3.81
CA TYR A 93 -2.47 5.81 -3.88
C TYR A 93 -1.79 4.77 -4.80
N PRO A 94 -0.80 5.14 -5.64
CA PRO A 94 -0.22 6.49 -5.84
C PRO A 94 -0.98 7.33 -6.89
N TYR A 95 -2.17 6.89 -7.31
CA TYR A 95 -3.01 7.59 -8.25
C TYR A 95 -4.47 7.51 -7.81
N ILE A 96 -5.20 8.61 -8.02
CA ILE A 96 -6.63 8.75 -7.75
C ILE A 96 -7.43 8.00 -8.81
N TYR A 97 -7.07 8.22 -10.07
CA TYR A 97 -7.78 7.72 -11.23
C TYR A 97 -6.79 7.37 -12.34
N GLN A 98 -7.18 6.44 -13.20
CA GLN A 98 -6.45 6.10 -14.42
C GLN A 98 -7.39 6.20 -15.61
N GLU A 99 -6.96 6.90 -16.66
CA GLU A 99 -7.61 6.86 -17.97
C GLU A 99 -7.17 5.59 -18.69
N CYS A 100 -8.14 4.86 -19.23
CA CYS A 100 -7.90 3.62 -19.97
C CYS A 100 -7.84 3.90 -21.47
N ASP A 101 -7.18 3.01 -22.22
CA ASP A 101 -7.31 2.99 -23.68
C ASP A 101 -8.68 2.47 -24.13
N ASP A 102 -8.81 2.23 -25.44
CA ASP A 102 -10.01 1.71 -26.09
C ASP A 102 -10.46 0.34 -25.58
N LYS A 103 -9.59 -0.40 -24.87
CA LYS A 103 -9.96 -1.69 -24.25
C LYS A 103 -10.77 -1.49 -22.97
N GLY A 104 -10.74 -0.31 -22.37
CA GLY A 104 -11.51 0.01 -21.17
C GLY A 104 -11.02 -0.67 -19.89
N ARG A 105 -11.96 -0.95 -18.99
CA ARG A 105 -11.71 -1.51 -17.65
C ARG A 105 -12.00 -3.01 -17.59
N ALA A 106 -11.22 -3.72 -16.79
CA ALA A 106 -11.55 -5.08 -16.38
C ALA A 106 -12.74 -5.07 -15.39
N PRO A 107 -13.39 -6.24 -15.13
CA PRO A 107 -14.53 -6.34 -14.20
C PRO A 107 -14.22 -6.05 -12.72
N ASP A 108 -12.99 -5.65 -12.40
CA ASP A 108 -12.56 -5.20 -11.08
C ASP A 108 -12.24 -3.69 -11.06
N GLY A 109 -12.59 -2.97 -12.13
CA GLY A 109 -12.45 -1.53 -12.28
C GLY A 109 -11.06 -1.06 -12.70
N ALA A 110 -10.06 -1.94 -12.74
CA ALA A 110 -8.73 -1.58 -13.21
C ALA A 110 -8.72 -1.38 -14.73
N CYS A 111 -7.92 -0.43 -15.22
CA CYS A 111 -7.69 -0.34 -16.66
C CYS A 111 -7.03 -1.62 -17.19
N ILE A 112 -7.49 -2.14 -18.32
CA ILE A 112 -6.77 -3.19 -19.05
C ILE A 112 -5.41 -2.65 -19.53
N LYS A 113 -5.40 -1.39 -19.99
CA LYS A 113 -4.19 -0.61 -20.21
C LYS A 113 -4.48 0.87 -19.89
N SER A 114 -3.63 1.45 -19.05
CA SER A 114 -3.71 2.88 -18.70
C SER A 114 -2.92 3.71 -19.71
N VAL A 115 -3.47 4.87 -20.09
CA VAL A 115 -2.84 5.85 -20.99
C VAL A 115 -2.49 7.16 -20.28
N ALA A 116 -3.19 7.48 -19.20
CA ALA A 116 -2.89 8.59 -18.30
C ALA A 116 -3.33 8.27 -16.86
N GLN A 117 -2.83 9.05 -15.91
CA GLN A 117 -3.12 8.88 -14.48
C GLN A 117 -3.27 10.26 -13.84
N VAL A 118 -4.23 10.36 -12.91
CA VAL A 118 -4.30 11.47 -11.96
C VAL A 118 -3.49 11.06 -10.73
N PRO A 119 -2.28 11.60 -10.53
CA PRO A 119 -1.42 11.20 -9.42
C PRO A 119 -1.99 11.64 -8.08
N GLN A 120 -1.60 10.94 -7.02
CA GLN A 120 -1.81 11.33 -5.63
C GLN A 120 -0.44 11.61 -5.01
N SER A 121 -0.24 12.80 -4.45
CA SER A 121 1.00 13.15 -3.74
C SER A 121 1.06 12.46 -2.36
N ASN A 122 2.26 12.30 -1.81
CA ASN A 122 2.41 11.77 -0.44
C ASN A 122 1.75 12.70 0.58
N GLU A 123 1.90 14.01 0.38
CA GLU A 123 1.38 15.05 1.26
C GLU A 123 -0.16 15.03 1.31
N ASP A 124 -0.80 14.95 0.15
CA ASP A 124 -2.27 14.92 0.05
C ASP A 124 -2.84 13.59 0.56
N PHE A 125 -2.18 12.46 0.24
CA PHE A 125 -2.52 11.15 0.79
C PHE A 125 -2.46 11.16 2.32
N LEU A 126 -1.33 11.55 2.91
CA LEU A 126 -1.14 11.59 4.35
C LEU A 126 -2.11 12.55 5.02
N ARG A 127 -2.29 13.75 4.48
CA ARG A 127 -3.26 14.73 5.01
C ARG A 127 -4.66 14.14 5.08
N TYR A 128 -5.08 13.36 4.10
CA TYR A 128 -6.39 12.71 4.14
C TYR A 128 -6.44 11.60 5.20
N VAL A 129 -5.43 10.73 5.24
CA VAL A 129 -5.37 9.61 6.20
C VAL A 129 -5.33 10.11 7.64
N GLU A 130 -4.55 11.15 7.95
CA GLU A 130 -4.47 11.72 9.30
C GLU A 130 -5.80 12.33 9.76
N ARG A 131 -6.61 12.89 8.85
CA ARG A 131 -7.97 13.35 9.19
C ARG A 131 -8.91 12.18 9.48
N ALA A 132 -8.80 11.10 8.71
CA ALA A 132 -9.70 9.95 8.82
C ALA A 132 -9.33 8.97 9.95
N VAL A 133 -8.03 8.82 10.22
CA VAL A 133 -7.43 7.90 11.21
C VAL A 133 -6.38 8.68 12.04
N PRO A 134 -6.80 9.62 12.90
CA PRO A 134 -5.88 10.53 13.59
C PRO A 134 -5.01 9.84 14.64
N ASN A 135 -5.44 8.69 15.17
CA ASN A 135 -4.64 7.93 16.12
C ASN A 135 -3.64 7.04 15.38
N LYS A 136 -2.36 7.43 15.42
CA LYS A 136 -1.26 6.70 14.76
C LYS A 136 -0.99 5.29 15.33
N ASN A 137 -1.58 4.95 16.48
CA ASN A 137 -1.54 3.60 17.04
C ASN A 137 -2.70 2.71 16.58
N THR A 138 -3.68 3.24 15.83
CA THR A 138 -4.75 2.43 15.25
C THR A 138 -4.15 1.43 14.24
N PRO A 139 -4.50 0.13 14.30
CA PRO A 139 -4.06 -0.81 13.28
C PRO A 139 -4.61 -0.43 11.90
N VAL A 140 -3.73 -0.29 10.91
CA VAL A 140 -4.10 0.04 9.54
C VAL A 140 -3.68 -1.10 8.64
N TYR A 141 -4.63 -1.68 7.91
CA TYR A 141 -4.38 -2.74 6.94
C TYR A 141 -4.48 -2.15 5.53
N THR A 142 -3.35 -1.94 4.85
CA THR A 142 -3.35 -1.39 3.50
C THR A 142 -3.75 -2.46 2.49
N LEU A 143 -4.55 -2.07 1.50
CA LEU A 143 -5.06 -2.95 0.46
C LEU A 143 -4.89 -2.29 -0.90
N CYS A 144 -4.37 -3.01 -1.87
CA CYS A 144 -4.52 -2.64 -3.27
C CYS A 144 -5.06 -3.81 -4.10
N ARG A 145 -5.00 -3.73 -5.43
CA ARG A 145 -5.48 -4.81 -6.32
C ARG A 145 -4.74 -6.13 -6.11
N THR A 146 -3.42 -6.10 -6.04
CA THR A 146 -2.57 -7.30 -6.01
C THR A 146 -1.62 -7.34 -4.81
N GLY A 147 -1.68 -6.37 -3.90
CA GLY A 147 -0.77 -6.26 -2.74
C GLY A 147 0.53 -5.49 -2.96
N VAL A 148 0.84 -5.08 -4.20
CA VAL A 148 2.12 -4.40 -4.53
C VAL A 148 2.10 -2.89 -4.24
N ARG A 149 1.09 -2.15 -4.73
CA ARG A 149 1.00 -0.68 -4.52
C ARG A 149 0.84 -0.31 -3.05
N SER A 150 0.16 -1.17 -2.29
CA SER A 150 -0.15 -0.97 -0.87
C SER A 150 1.09 -1.05 0.04
N VAL A 151 2.21 -1.59 -0.45
CA VAL A 151 3.54 -1.51 0.20
C VAL A 151 4.01 -0.05 0.27
N GLY A 152 3.91 0.70 -0.84
CA GLY A 152 4.31 2.11 -0.88
C GLY A 152 3.46 2.96 0.06
N ALA A 153 2.14 2.75 0.08
CA ALA A 153 1.26 3.42 1.03
C ALA A 153 1.60 3.05 2.49
N ALA A 154 1.92 1.79 2.76
CA ALA A 154 2.29 1.33 4.09
C ALA A 154 3.57 2.02 4.59
N ASN A 155 4.60 2.12 3.73
CA ASN A 155 5.83 2.84 4.05
C ASN A 155 5.57 4.32 4.34
N VAL A 156 4.79 5.00 3.47
CA VAL A 156 4.44 6.43 3.67
C VAL A 156 3.74 6.65 5.01
N LEU A 157 2.85 5.74 5.43
CA LEU A 157 2.21 5.81 6.74
C LEU A 157 3.19 5.56 7.89
N THR A 158 4.09 4.58 7.75
CA THR A 158 5.09 4.31 8.77
C THR A 158 6.06 5.47 8.95
N ASP A 159 6.49 6.11 7.87
CA ASP A 159 7.33 7.31 7.91
C ASP A 159 6.61 8.49 8.59
N ALA A 160 5.29 8.56 8.43
CA ALA A 160 4.44 9.52 9.15
C ALA A 160 4.19 9.14 10.63
N GLY A 161 4.72 8.00 11.11
CA GLY A 161 4.66 7.58 12.51
C GLY A 161 3.49 6.64 12.86
N TYR A 162 2.80 6.06 11.88
CA TYR A 162 1.84 4.99 12.15
C TYR A 162 2.59 3.70 12.55
N THR A 163 2.26 3.17 13.73
CA THR A 163 3.06 2.12 14.36
C THR A 163 2.56 0.70 14.09
N ASN A 164 1.30 0.55 13.64
CA ASN A 164 0.63 -0.74 13.46
C ASN A 164 0.11 -0.91 12.02
N VAL A 165 0.96 -0.63 11.04
CA VAL A 165 0.62 -0.74 9.61
C VAL A 165 0.93 -2.16 9.12
N ARG A 166 -0.01 -2.81 8.46
CA ARG A 166 0.17 -4.11 7.82
C ARG A 166 -0.32 -4.09 6.39
N ASN A 167 0.36 -4.79 5.49
CA ASN A 167 -0.07 -4.89 4.09
C ASN A 167 -0.85 -6.18 3.86
N ILE A 168 -2.00 -6.08 3.19
CA ILE A 168 -2.76 -7.27 2.77
C ILE A 168 -2.07 -7.86 1.54
N TRP A 169 -1.25 -8.88 1.76
CA TRP A 169 -0.24 -9.35 0.82
C TRP A 169 -0.82 -9.79 -0.53
N GLU A 170 -1.93 -10.51 -0.52
CA GLU A 170 -2.61 -10.99 -1.72
C GLU A 170 -3.39 -9.87 -2.43
N GLY A 171 -3.75 -8.78 -1.74
CA GLY A 171 -4.60 -7.75 -2.29
C GLY A 171 -6.06 -8.18 -2.49
N PHE A 172 -6.84 -7.34 -3.17
CA PHE A 172 -8.26 -7.57 -3.39
C PHE A 172 -8.53 -8.64 -4.46
N VAL A 173 -7.79 -8.59 -5.56
CA VAL A 173 -7.88 -9.50 -6.70
C VAL A 173 -6.82 -10.59 -6.62
N GLY A 174 -5.58 -10.22 -6.29
CA GLY A 174 -4.46 -11.15 -6.22
C GLY A 174 -3.89 -11.56 -7.57
N ILE A 175 -3.16 -12.67 -7.55
CA ILE A 175 -2.43 -13.22 -8.70
C ILE A 175 -2.75 -14.70 -8.86
N ASN A 176 -2.45 -15.23 -10.05
CA ASN A 176 -2.35 -16.66 -10.22
C ASN A 176 -1.07 -17.15 -9.53
N LEU A 177 -1.22 -18.09 -8.61
CA LEU A 177 -0.08 -18.79 -8.05
C LEU A 177 0.54 -19.68 -9.12
N THR A 178 1.83 -19.97 -8.99
CA THR A 178 2.53 -20.84 -9.93
C THR A 178 3.24 -21.97 -9.21
N ALA A 179 3.26 -23.16 -9.82
CA ALA A 179 3.95 -24.33 -9.30
C ALA A 179 4.77 -25.03 -10.40
N PRO A 180 5.87 -25.72 -10.04
CA PRO A 180 6.60 -26.54 -10.98
C PRO A 180 5.76 -27.77 -11.40
N LYS A 181 5.65 -28.00 -12.71
CA LYS A 181 4.97 -29.15 -13.31
C LYS A 181 5.90 -29.92 -14.24
N LYS A 182 6.06 -31.21 -13.96
CA LYS A 182 6.77 -32.15 -14.84
C LYS A 182 5.95 -32.41 -16.11
N GLN A 183 6.57 -32.20 -17.26
CA GLN A 183 5.99 -32.41 -18.58
C GLN A 183 6.22 -33.86 -19.05
N ALA A 184 5.53 -34.26 -20.13
CA ALA A 184 5.64 -35.60 -20.70
C ALA A 184 7.06 -35.94 -21.20
N ASP A 185 7.81 -34.94 -21.66
CA ASP A 185 9.21 -35.05 -22.08
C ASP A 185 10.21 -35.10 -20.90
N GLY A 186 9.73 -35.06 -19.66
CA GLY A 186 10.55 -35.07 -18.45
C GLY A 186 11.02 -33.69 -17.97
N THR A 187 10.80 -32.62 -18.74
CA THR A 187 11.17 -31.24 -18.34
C THR A 187 10.27 -30.72 -17.21
N ILE A 188 10.76 -29.74 -16.43
CA ILE A 188 9.96 -29.05 -15.41
C ILE A 188 9.67 -27.63 -15.91
N LYS A 189 8.39 -27.26 -15.92
CA LYS A 189 7.95 -25.89 -16.25
C LYS A 189 7.14 -25.31 -15.09
N THR A 190 7.38 -24.05 -14.77
CA THR A 190 6.52 -23.29 -13.85
C THR A 190 5.24 -22.92 -14.59
N MET A 191 4.10 -23.32 -14.05
CA MET A 191 2.78 -23.08 -14.65
C MET A 191 1.83 -22.50 -13.60
N ASN A 192 0.81 -21.79 -14.05
CA ASN A 192 -0.26 -21.33 -13.17
C ASN A 192 -0.96 -22.52 -12.52
N VAL A 193 -1.30 -22.35 -11.25
CA VAL A 193 -2.07 -23.31 -10.45
C VAL A 193 -3.55 -23.03 -10.71
N ASP A 194 -4.26 -24.06 -11.14
CA ASP A 194 -5.72 -24.14 -11.04
C ASP A 194 -6.03 -24.33 -9.55
N LEU A 195 -6.36 -23.21 -8.90
CA LEU A 195 -6.40 -23.09 -7.45
C LEU A 195 -7.73 -23.61 -6.91
N ASN A 196 -8.81 -23.49 -7.68
CA ASN A 196 -10.13 -24.02 -7.32
C ASN A 196 -10.38 -25.45 -7.83
N HIS A 197 -9.49 -26.00 -8.67
CA HIS A 197 -9.57 -27.34 -9.25
C HIS A 197 -10.85 -27.56 -10.07
N ASP A 198 -11.24 -26.60 -10.89
CA ASP A 198 -12.38 -26.74 -11.80
C ASP A 198 -11.98 -27.14 -13.23
N GLY A 199 -10.66 -27.23 -13.49
CA GLY A 199 -10.09 -27.59 -14.79
C GLY A 199 -9.86 -26.40 -15.73
N PHE A 200 -10.19 -25.17 -15.33
CA PHE A 200 -10.08 -23.96 -16.15
C PHE A 200 -9.29 -22.87 -15.44
N LEU A 201 -8.18 -22.44 -16.03
CA LEU A 201 -7.44 -21.28 -15.53
C LEU A 201 -8.18 -19.98 -15.83
N THR A 202 -8.77 -19.38 -14.79
CA THR A 202 -9.56 -18.15 -14.87
C THR A 202 -9.19 -17.16 -13.76
N ASP A 203 -9.92 -16.05 -13.66
CA ASP A 203 -9.79 -15.10 -12.56
C ASP A 203 -10.17 -15.71 -11.21
N ALA A 204 -10.99 -16.78 -11.19
CA ALA A 204 -11.38 -17.48 -9.97
C ALA A 204 -10.20 -18.17 -9.27
N ASP A 205 -9.10 -18.42 -9.99
CA ASP A 205 -7.87 -19.01 -9.45
C ASP A 205 -6.96 -18.00 -8.76
N LYS A 206 -7.28 -16.71 -8.84
CA LYS A 206 -6.46 -15.70 -8.17
C LYS A 206 -6.63 -15.80 -6.66
N ASN A 207 -5.51 -15.68 -5.96
CA ASN A 207 -5.44 -15.87 -4.51
C ASN A 207 -5.93 -14.68 -3.67
N GLY A 208 -6.50 -13.62 -4.26
CA GLY A 208 -6.92 -12.42 -3.54
C GLY A 208 -8.24 -12.56 -2.78
N TRP A 209 -8.60 -11.51 -2.05
CA TRP A 209 -9.83 -11.39 -1.26
C TRP A 209 -11.10 -11.84 -2.01
N ARG A 210 -11.28 -11.34 -3.24
CA ARG A 210 -12.51 -11.50 -4.04
C ARG A 210 -12.72 -12.92 -4.57
N TYR A 211 -11.64 -13.58 -4.99
CA TYR A 211 -11.72 -14.76 -5.86
C TYR A 211 -11.62 -16.07 -5.06
N HIS A 212 -10.48 -16.77 -5.10
CA HIS A 212 -10.38 -18.08 -4.46
C HIS A 212 -10.69 -18.04 -2.95
N GLN A 213 -10.36 -16.94 -2.25
CA GLN A 213 -10.71 -16.80 -0.84
C GLN A 213 -12.21 -16.56 -0.61
N ALA A 214 -12.95 -16.16 -1.64
CA ALA A 214 -14.39 -15.93 -1.66
C ALA A 214 -14.90 -15.13 -0.44
N LEU A 215 -14.10 -14.16 0.02
CA LEU A 215 -14.44 -13.34 1.17
C LEU A 215 -15.50 -12.30 0.76
N PRO A 216 -16.47 -11.99 1.64
CA PRO A 216 -17.51 -11.03 1.31
C PRO A 216 -16.91 -9.65 1.02
N TYR A 217 -17.51 -8.97 0.05
CA TYR A 217 -17.20 -7.60 -0.34
C TYR A 217 -18.48 -6.86 -0.68
N ASP A 218 -18.43 -5.55 -0.66
CA ASP A 218 -19.54 -4.66 -0.94
C ASP A 218 -19.25 -3.84 -2.20
N THR A 219 -20.29 -3.39 -2.88
CA THR A 219 -20.23 -2.42 -3.99
C THR A 219 -20.91 -1.10 -3.63
N ARG A 220 -21.60 -1.04 -2.48
CA ARG A 220 -22.25 0.18 -1.99
C ARG A 220 -21.21 1.21 -1.57
N LEU A 221 -21.24 2.37 -2.22
CA LEU A 221 -20.41 3.51 -1.87
C LEU A 221 -21.01 4.27 -0.68
N LEU A 222 -20.42 4.10 0.50
CA LEU A 222 -20.84 4.85 1.69
C LEU A 222 -20.11 6.21 1.73
N PRO A 223 -20.82 7.35 1.86
CA PRO A 223 -20.20 8.69 1.77
C PRO A 223 -19.07 8.97 2.76
N HIS A 224 -19.01 8.25 3.88
CA HIS A 224 -17.96 8.40 4.89
C HIS A 224 -16.75 7.48 4.67
N LEU A 225 -16.80 6.59 3.67
CA LEU A 225 -15.74 5.63 3.33
C LEU A 225 -15.12 5.88 1.95
N VAL A 226 -15.71 6.75 1.15
CA VAL A 226 -15.12 7.19 -0.12
C VAL A 226 -14.14 8.34 0.10
N TYR A 227 -13.23 8.51 -0.86
CA TYR A 227 -12.27 9.60 -0.93
C TYR A 227 -12.97 10.88 -1.37
N LYS A 228 -13.20 11.79 -0.41
CA LYS A 228 -14.02 12.98 -0.61
C LYS A 228 -13.40 14.06 -1.47
N ASP A 229 -12.07 14.05 -1.63
CA ASP A 229 -11.36 15.09 -2.36
C ASP A 229 -11.38 14.83 -3.88
N ALA A 230 -12.00 13.73 -4.35
CA ALA A 230 -12.22 13.42 -5.78
C ALA A 230 -13.51 12.60 -6.01
N LEU A 231 -14.63 12.99 -5.39
CA LEU A 231 -15.91 12.26 -5.46
C LEU A 231 -16.40 12.05 -6.89
N GLU A 232 -16.13 12.98 -7.79
CA GLU A 232 -16.50 12.94 -9.21
C GLU A 232 -15.91 11.73 -9.94
N THR A 233 -14.81 11.16 -9.44
CA THR A 233 -14.11 10.04 -10.10
C THR A 233 -14.73 8.68 -9.81
N TYR A 234 -15.69 8.59 -8.89
CA TYR A 234 -16.38 7.32 -8.58
C TYR A 234 -17.42 6.92 -9.61
N ASP A 235 -17.82 7.82 -10.52
CA ASP A 235 -18.84 7.54 -11.54
C ASP A 235 -20.14 6.99 -10.90
N TRP A 236 -20.90 7.89 -10.25
CA TRP A 236 -22.07 7.57 -9.40
C TRP A 236 -23.31 7.05 -10.16
N GLU A 237 -23.17 6.79 -11.46
CA GLU A 237 -24.23 6.25 -12.34
C GLU A 237 -24.46 4.75 -12.13
#